data_AF-A0AA38TE08-F1
#
_entry.id   AF-A0AA38TE08-F1
#
_cell.length_a   1.000
_cell.length_b   1.000
_cell.length_c   1.000
_cell.angle_alpha   90.00
_cell.angle_beta   90.00
_cell.angle_gamma   90.00
#
_symmetry.space_group_name_H-M   'P 1'
#
loop_
_entity.id
_entity.type
_entity.pdbx_description
1 polymer ?
#
loop_
_entity_poly.entity_id
_entity_poly.type
_entity_poly.pdbx_seq_one_letter_code
_entity_poly.pdbx_strand_id
1 'polypeptide(L)'
;MWYYKPNINYVNLGKYDETIPLAEVKIDERLRYIEEPEEFLNERTNKTVNLVLVKWKHYRGPNWMWENKEQMFAKYPELFKK
;
A
#
# COMPACT_ATOMS: atom_id res chain seq x y z
N MET A 1 0.20 7.59 20.27
CA MET A 1 -0.41 6.26 20.07
C MET A 1 -0.01 5.79 18.69
N TRP A 2 0.81 4.76 18.63
CA TRP A 2 1.56 4.36 17.43
C TRP A 2 0.75 3.33 16.62
N TYR A 3 0.68 3.50 15.29
CA TYR A 3 0.36 2.40 14.40
C TYR A 3 1.50 2.23 13.39
N TYR A 4 2.29 1.19 13.64
CA TYR A 4 3.05 0.46 12.62
C TYR A 4 2.72 -1.01 12.81
N LYS A 5 2.11 -1.64 11.80
CA LYS A 5 2.13 -3.08 11.60
C LYS A 5 1.90 -3.41 10.12
N PRO A 6 2.96 -3.52 9.30
CA PRO A 6 2.94 -4.34 8.12
C PRO A 6 3.59 -5.69 8.45
N ASN A 7 2.82 -6.75 8.35
CA ASN A 7 3.33 -8.02 7.88
C ASN A 7 2.19 -8.73 7.14
N ILE A 8 2.36 -8.81 5.83
CA ILE A 8 1.45 -9.40 4.86
C ILE A 8 1.28 -10.86 5.27
N ASN A 9 0.10 -11.24 5.80
CA ASN A 9 -0.45 -12.61 5.91
C ASN A 9 -1.73 -12.71 6.75
N TYR A 10 -2.27 -11.61 7.28
CA TYR A 10 -3.60 -11.62 7.89
C TYR A 10 -4.38 -10.40 7.40
N VAL A 11 -5.20 -10.59 6.36
CA VAL A 11 -6.27 -9.64 6.08
C VAL A 11 -7.26 -9.79 7.23
N ASN A 12 -7.22 -8.87 8.17
CA ASN A 12 -8.16 -8.81 9.28
C ASN A 12 -9.46 -8.17 8.76
N LEU A 13 -10.21 -8.93 7.94
CA LEU A 13 -11.44 -8.55 7.23
C LEU A 13 -12.65 -8.26 8.16
N GLY A 14 -12.43 -8.00 9.45
CA GLY A 14 -13.49 -7.94 10.46
C GLY A 14 -13.96 -6.54 10.85
N LYS A 15 -13.39 -5.46 10.29
CA LYS A 15 -13.73 -4.09 10.72
C LYS A 15 -14.21 -3.16 9.61
N TYR A 16 -13.98 -3.52 8.36
CA TYR A 16 -14.54 -2.87 7.19
C TYR A 16 -15.13 -3.98 6.32
N ASP A 17 -16.35 -3.79 5.80
CA ASP A 17 -16.94 -4.71 4.83
C ASP A 17 -16.20 -4.51 3.50
N GLU A 18 -15.00 -5.11 3.40
CA GLU A 18 -14.01 -4.91 2.34
C GLU A 18 -14.37 -5.70 1.07
N THR A 19 -15.62 -5.57 0.61
CA THR A 19 -16.00 -6.06 -0.71
C THR A 19 -15.53 -5.03 -1.74
N ILE A 20 -14.48 -5.33 -2.50
CA ILE A 20 -14.10 -4.55 -3.67
C ILE A 20 -14.68 -5.25 -4.90
N PRO A 21 -15.41 -4.56 -5.79
CA PRO A 21 -15.92 -5.17 -7.00
C PRO A 21 -14.79 -5.77 -7.83
N LEU A 22 -14.99 -6.97 -8.37
CA LEU A 22 -13.98 -7.64 -9.20
C LEU A 22 -13.57 -6.79 -10.41
N ALA A 23 -14.48 -5.96 -10.93
CA ALA A 23 -14.21 -5.04 -12.03
C ALA A 23 -13.19 -3.93 -11.68
N GLU A 24 -13.03 -3.63 -10.39
CA GLU A 24 -12.08 -2.63 -9.90
C GLU A 24 -10.74 -3.27 -9.51
N VAL A 25 -10.67 -4.59 -9.34
CA VAL A 25 -9.46 -5.27 -8.86
C VAL A 25 -8.67 -5.85 -10.02
N LYS A 26 -7.35 -5.65 -10.01
CA LYS A 26 -6.43 -6.40 -10.86
C LYS A 26 -5.93 -7.63 -10.12
N ILE A 27 -5.99 -8.77 -10.81
CA ILE A 27 -5.57 -10.07 -10.29
C ILE A 27 -4.52 -10.64 -11.23
N ASP A 28 -3.45 -11.21 -10.69
CA ASP A 28 -2.44 -11.91 -11.47
C ASP A 28 -2.85 -13.34 -11.86
N GLU A 29 -2.05 -14.01 -12.67
CA GLU A 29 -2.30 -15.39 -13.13
C GLU A 29 -2.38 -16.41 -11.97
N ARG A 30 -1.90 -16.04 -10.78
CA ARG A 30 -1.93 -16.86 -9.56
C ARG A 30 -3.09 -16.50 -8.64
N LEU A 31 -4.07 -15.74 -9.14
CA LEU A 31 -5.24 -15.28 -8.39
C LEU A 31 -4.87 -14.36 -7.21
N ARG A 32 -3.76 -13.61 -7.29
CA ARG A 32 -3.35 -12.66 -6.25
C ARG A 32 -3.72 -11.23 -6.63
N TYR A 33 -4.16 -10.48 -5.63
CA TYR A 33 -4.38 -9.04 -5.75
C TYR A 33 -3.10 -8.33 -6.20
N ILE A 34 -3.20 -7.52 -7.26
CA ILE A 34 -2.12 -6.65 -7.70
C ILE A 34 -2.32 -5.29 -7.05
N GLU A 35 -1.43 -4.95 -6.12
CA GLU A 35 -1.41 -3.64 -5.49
C GLU A 35 -0.92 -2.57 -6.47
N GLU A 36 -1.73 -1.54 -6.69
CA GLU A 36 -1.40 -0.41 -7.56
C GLU A 36 -1.22 0.86 -6.71
N PRO A 37 0.03 1.33 -6.49
CA PRO A 37 0.24 2.63 -5.87
C PRO A 37 -0.11 3.73 -6.87
N GLU A 38 -0.93 4.67 -6.42
CA GLU A 38 -1.39 5.81 -7.22
C GLU A 38 -0.42 6.99 -7.09
N GLU A 39 -0.03 7.34 -5.87
CA GLU A 39 0.74 8.56 -5.63
C GLU A 39 1.63 8.45 -4.38
N PHE A 40 2.85 9.00 -4.48
CA PHE A 40 3.70 9.32 -3.35
C PHE A 40 3.35 10.71 -2.79
N LEU A 41 2.87 10.76 -1.54
CA LEU A 41 2.32 11.98 -0.94
C LEU A 41 3.28 12.69 0.03
N ASN A 42 4.07 11.94 0.81
CA ASN A 42 4.95 12.52 1.84
C ASN A 42 6.05 11.54 2.27
N GLU A 43 7.12 12.02 2.88
CA GLU A 43 8.23 11.21 3.40
C GLU A 43 8.51 11.54 4.86
N ARG A 44 8.90 10.54 5.64
CA ARG A 44 9.45 10.74 6.98
C ARG A 44 10.49 9.68 7.31
N THR A 45 11.44 10.02 8.17
CA THR A 45 12.39 9.06 8.72
C THR A 45 11.97 8.69 10.13
N ASN A 46 11.87 7.39 10.42
CA ASN A 46 11.67 6.88 11.77
C ASN A 46 12.93 6.16 12.24
N LYS A 47 13.68 6.81 13.14
CA LYS A 47 15.01 6.40 13.65
C LYS A 47 16.05 6.26 12.54
N THR A 48 15.93 5.22 11.72
CA THR A 48 16.85 4.87 10.63
C THR A 48 16.12 4.44 9.35
N VAL A 49 14.80 4.22 9.41
CA VAL A 49 14.01 3.75 8.27
C VAL A 49 13.33 4.93 7.61
N ASN A 50 13.60 5.14 6.31
CA ASN A 50 12.88 6.10 5.49
C ASN A 50 11.53 5.48 5.08
N LEU A 51 10.46 6.19 5.39
CA LEU A 51 9.09 5.81 5.08
C LEU A 51 8.47 6.82 4.12
N VAL A 52 7.65 6.32 3.22
CA VAL A 52 6.88 7.10 2.26
C VAL A 52 5.39 6.88 2.48
N LEU A 53 4.61 7.95 2.47
CA LEU A 53 3.16 7.90 2.51
C LEU A 53 2.65 7.70 1.09
N VAL A 54 2.02 6.56 0.85
CA VAL A 54 1.58 6.14 -0.48
C VAL A 54 0.06 6.05 -0.49
N LYS A 55 -0.54 6.62 -1.53
CA LYS A 55 -1.95 6.43 -1.86
C LYS A 55 -2.10 5.17 -2.69
N TRP A 56 -2.98 4.27 -2.27
CA TRP A 56 -3.25 3.03 -2.98
C TRP A 56 -4.55 3.13 -3.77
N LYS A 57 -4.50 2.63 -5.01
CA LYS A 57 -5.69 2.48 -5.84
C LYS A 57 -6.52 1.29 -5.35
N HIS A 58 -7.83 1.35 -5.61
CA HIS A 58 -8.77 0.25 -5.34
C HIS A 58 -8.82 -0.21 -3.87
N TYR A 59 -8.56 0.70 -2.93
CA TYR A 59 -8.69 0.45 -1.49
C TYR A 59 -9.95 1.15 -0.95
N ARG A 60 -10.80 0.43 -0.19
CA ARG A 60 -11.99 1.01 0.47
C ARG A 60 -11.66 1.35 1.94
N GLY A 61 -11.47 2.64 2.23
CA GLY A 61 -11.09 3.16 3.54
C GLY A 61 -10.07 4.29 3.42
N PRO A 62 -9.42 4.73 4.52
CA PRO A 62 -8.24 5.59 4.44
C PRO A 62 -7.16 4.87 3.63
N ASN A 63 -6.93 5.32 2.39
CA ASN A 63 -6.08 4.65 1.41
C ASN A 63 -4.62 5.12 1.44
N TRP A 64 -4.21 5.78 2.53
CA TRP A 64 -2.85 6.27 2.72
C TRP A 64 -2.11 5.42 3.73
N MET A 65 -1.04 4.76 3.28
CA MET A 65 -0.23 3.90 4.14
C MET A 65 1.24 4.33 4.11
N TRP A 66 1.92 4.21 5.25
CA TRP A 66 3.36 4.46 5.37
C TRP A 66 4.13 3.19 5.02
N GLU A 67 4.84 3.22 3.91
CA GLU A 67 5.64 2.10 3.39
C GLU A 67 7.14 2.39 3.48
N ASN A 68 7.97 1.36 3.47
CA ASN A 68 9.42 1.52 3.40
C ASN A 68 9.83 2.11 2.04
N LYS A 69 10.61 3.19 2.06
CA LYS A 69 11.04 3.91 0.85
C LYS A 69 11.86 3.04 -0.09
N GLU A 70 12.80 2.26 0.44
CA GLU A 70 13.68 1.40 -0.38
C GLU A 70 12.87 0.30 -1.07
N GLN A 71 11.93 -0.31 -0.37
CA GLN A 71 11.03 -1.33 -0.94
C GLN A 71 10.12 -0.75 -2.03
N MET A 72 9.56 0.44 -1.78
CA MET A 72 8.74 1.14 -2.77
C MET A 72 9.55 1.54 -4.00
N PHE A 73 10.79 1.99 -3.84
CA PHE A 73 11.66 2.33 -4.95
C PHE A 73 12.04 1.11 -5.80
N ALA A 74 12.26 -0.04 -5.15
CA ALA A 74 12.58 -1.29 -5.85
C ALA A 74 11.38 -1.86 -6.62
N LYS A 75 10.17 -1.82 -6.02
CA LYS A 75 8.95 -2.40 -6.61
C LYS A 75 8.26 -1.46 -7.60
N TYR A 76 8.32 -0.15 -7.36
CA TYR A 76 7.61 0.88 -8.12
C TYR A 76 8.50 2.09 -8.41
N PRO A 77 9.61 1.91 -9.15
CA PRO A 77 10.54 3.00 -9.44
C PRO A 77 9.85 4.15 -10.18
N GLU A 78 8.87 3.84 -11.04
CA GLU A 78 8.11 4.85 -11.79
C GLU A 78 7.36 5.84 -10.89
N LEU A 79 6.97 5.44 -9.67
CA LEU A 79 6.27 6.31 -8.72
C LEU A 79 7.16 7.48 -8.25
N PHE A 80 8.48 7.34 -8.35
CA PHE A 80 9.47 8.32 -7.89
C PHE A 80 10.16 9.06 -9.04
N LYS A 81 9.80 8.76 -10.29
CA LYS A 81 10.31 9.46 -11.47
C LYS A 81 9.44 10.68 -11.75
N LYS A 82 9.76 11.80 -11.11
CA LYS A 82 9.22 13.12 -11.45
C LYS A 82 10.32 13.99 -12.02
#